data_AF-A0A7X6UHU9-F1
#
_entry.id   AF-A0A7X6UHU9-F1
#
_cell.length_a   1.000
_cell.length_b   1.000
_cell.length_c   1.000
_cell.angle_alpha   90.00
_cell.angle_beta   90.00
_cell.angle_gamma   90.00
#
_symmetry.space_group_name_H-M   'P 1'
#
loop_
_entity.id
_entity.type
_entity.pdbx_description
1 polymer ?
#
loop_
_entity_poly.entity_id
_entity_poly.type
_entity_poly.pdbx_seq_one_letter_code
_entity_poly.pdbx_strand_id
1 'polypeptide(L)'
;ITEPADPDRKGYSFAGWYADRNLTDKFSFTTAITGDIILYARWNKESSYEAPGSGSPASGVEVLVNDKAEQDGKASVNEEGGKTVITITVDEKKLTQRLEQENNDAVITINVTTKADEYVTQLSGQMVKEMENKGAALEIKADGAAYILPAQQVNIDALSEQTGNSAELKDIKVQIRISKSAQEKSRLLKESLKNERFTVVVPPVEFTVSGIYRNEIVEINSFSSYVERIIAIPRGYDPAKITTGVIIEPDGTLGHVPTKVVVIDGRYYAKINSLTNSTYSVIWHPREFKDAASHWAKADINDLGSRLIVDGTDRNTYQPDTAITRAEFAAILVRALGIKTSPERRTFTDVRVSDWYYESIETAAAYHLISGYGQGQFGPLDKITREQAMVIINNAMKITGLETDVQAEQLEELLTAYADSGKASKWARSSIAINLQAGIVTGKPGKMIAPQDEITRAEVAVIIRKLLQKSDLI
;
A
#
# COMPACT_ATOMS: atom_id res chain seq x y z
N ILE A 1 -4.16 -43.49 -6.09
CA ILE A 1 -4.35 -43.46 -7.57
C ILE A 1 -3.06 -42.91 -8.17
N THR A 2 -2.66 -43.34 -9.36
CA THR A 2 -1.48 -42.77 -10.02
C THR A 2 -1.85 -41.43 -10.63
N GLU A 3 -1.06 -40.40 -10.36
CA GLU A 3 -1.21 -39.08 -10.99
C GLU A 3 -1.19 -39.22 -12.52
N PRO A 4 -2.14 -38.59 -13.25
CA PRO A 4 -2.11 -38.55 -14.71
C PRO A 4 -0.81 -37.89 -15.19
N ALA A 5 -0.36 -38.26 -16.39
CA ALA A 5 0.71 -37.53 -17.04
C ALA A 5 0.31 -36.06 -17.20
N ASP A 6 1.26 -35.16 -16.97
CA ASP A 6 1.05 -33.73 -17.11
C ASP A 6 0.51 -33.41 -18.51
N PRO A 7 -0.62 -32.71 -18.61
CA PRO A 7 -1.16 -32.32 -19.89
C PRO A 7 -0.22 -31.30 -20.56
N ASP A 8 -0.20 -31.28 -21.88
CA ASP A 8 0.57 -30.31 -22.66
C ASP A 8 -0.36 -29.20 -23.20
N ARG A 9 0.12 -27.95 -23.12
CA ARG A 9 -0.56 -26.77 -23.66
C ARG A 9 0.47 -25.76 -24.14
N LYS A 10 0.64 -25.65 -25.47
CA LYS A 10 1.56 -24.71 -26.12
C LYS A 10 1.53 -23.30 -25.52
N GLY A 11 2.69 -22.82 -25.03
CA GLY A 11 2.88 -21.48 -24.45
C GLY A 11 2.46 -21.35 -22.98
N TYR A 12 2.27 -22.47 -22.29
CA TYR A 12 1.89 -22.54 -20.88
C TYR A 12 2.61 -23.73 -20.21
N SER A 13 3.08 -23.53 -18.99
CA SER A 13 3.62 -24.60 -18.15
C SER A 13 2.52 -25.11 -17.24
N PHE A 14 2.45 -26.44 -17.11
CA PHE A 14 1.47 -27.08 -16.25
C PHE A 14 1.86 -26.88 -14.77
N ALA A 15 0.97 -26.27 -13.98
CA ALA A 15 1.22 -25.90 -12.59
C ALA A 15 0.58 -26.87 -11.57
N GLY A 16 -0.09 -27.91 -12.05
CA GLY A 16 -0.72 -28.96 -11.24
C GLY A 16 -2.23 -29.05 -11.34
N TRP A 17 -2.77 -30.09 -10.74
CA TRP A 17 -4.20 -30.38 -10.66
C TRP A 17 -4.84 -29.75 -9.41
N TYR A 18 -6.04 -29.22 -9.55
CA TYR A 18 -6.80 -28.55 -8.48
C TYR A 18 -8.20 -29.15 -8.35
N ALA A 19 -8.74 -29.18 -7.12
CA ALA A 19 -10.07 -29.72 -6.84
C ALA A 19 -11.19 -28.73 -7.17
N ASP A 20 -10.86 -27.44 -7.30
CA ASP A 20 -11.80 -26.37 -7.59
C ASP A 20 -11.47 -25.61 -8.87
N ARG A 21 -12.51 -25.05 -9.49
CA ARG A 21 -12.39 -24.30 -10.75
C ARG A 21 -11.62 -22.99 -10.62
N ASN A 22 -11.54 -22.42 -9.42
CA ASN A 22 -10.83 -21.16 -9.18
C ASN A 22 -9.32 -21.39 -8.92
N LEU A 23 -8.87 -22.65 -8.94
CA LEU A 23 -7.46 -23.05 -8.83
C LEU A 23 -6.85 -22.64 -7.48
N THR A 24 -7.63 -22.79 -6.41
CA THR A 24 -7.27 -22.39 -5.05
C THR A 24 -6.94 -23.57 -4.14
N ASP A 25 -7.49 -24.75 -4.42
CA ASP A 25 -7.29 -25.99 -3.67
C ASP A 25 -6.51 -27.02 -4.51
N LYS A 26 -5.20 -27.11 -4.28
CA LYS A 26 -4.32 -27.99 -5.04
C LYS A 26 -4.58 -29.46 -4.65
N PHE A 27 -4.88 -30.28 -5.65
CA PHE A 27 -5.23 -31.68 -5.42
C PHE A 27 -4.00 -32.54 -5.13
N SER A 28 -4.06 -33.35 -4.07
CA SER A 28 -3.05 -34.35 -3.74
C SER A 28 -3.51 -35.76 -4.11
N PHE A 29 -2.75 -36.47 -4.94
CA PHE A 29 -3.05 -37.85 -5.37
C PHE A 29 -2.87 -38.92 -4.27
N THR A 30 -2.44 -38.52 -3.07
CA THR A 30 -2.49 -39.36 -1.86
C THR A 30 -3.86 -39.36 -1.18
N THR A 31 -4.78 -38.48 -1.58
CA THR A 31 -6.14 -38.40 -1.05
C THR A 31 -6.97 -39.62 -1.48
N ALA A 32 -7.69 -40.23 -0.53
CA ALA A 32 -8.59 -41.34 -0.83
C ALA A 32 -9.78 -40.87 -1.67
N ILE A 33 -9.91 -41.40 -2.89
CA ILE A 33 -11.01 -41.09 -3.81
C ILE A 33 -12.08 -42.17 -3.64
N THR A 34 -13.25 -41.80 -3.12
CA THR A 34 -14.37 -42.71 -2.84
C THR A 34 -15.52 -42.61 -3.86
N GLY A 35 -15.35 -41.79 -4.91
CA GLY A 35 -16.29 -41.61 -6.03
C GLY A 35 -15.67 -40.77 -7.14
N ASP A 36 -16.41 -40.54 -8.22
CA ASP A 36 -15.92 -39.74 -9.36
C ASP A 36 -15.66 -38.28 -8.95
N ILE A 37 -14.55 -37.71 -9.41
CA ILE A 37 -14.14 -36.32 -9.14
C ILE A 37 -13.77 -35.60 -10.43
N ILE A 38 -13.90 -34.27 -10.44
CA ILE A 38 -13.43 -33.40 -11.51
C ILE A 38 -12.19 -32.66 -11.01
N LEU A 39 -11.10 -32.75 -11.76
CA LEU A 39 -9.87 -31.99 -11.50
C LEU A 39 -9.70 -30.88 -12.55
N TYR A 40 -9.15 -29.76 -12.11
CA TYR A 40 -8.89 -28.57 -12.92
C TYR A 40 -7.39 -28.38 -13.10
N ALA A 41 -6.93 -28.33 -14.34
CA ALA A 41 -5.55 -28.06 -14.67
C ALA A 41 -5.23 -26.56 -14.51
N ARG A 42 -4.27 -26.21 -13.65
CA ARG A 42 -3.72 -24.85 -13.60
C ARG A 42 -2.58 -24.72 -14.58
N TRP A 43 -2.58 -23.60 -15.29
CA TRP A 43 -1.58 -23.27 -16.31
C TRP A 43 -0.95 -21.94 -15.97
N ASN A 44 0.37 -21.92 -15.86
CA ASN A 44 1.10 -20.67 -15.85
C ASN A 44 1.41 -20.34 -17.30
N LYS A 45 1.08 -19.13 -17.75
CA LYS A 45 1.49 -18.69 -19.09
C LYS A 45 3.01 -18.69 -19.10
N GLU A 46 3.62 -19.43 -20.01
CA GLU A 46 5.05 -19.30 -20.24
C GLU A 46 5.24 -17.89 -20.82
N SER A 47 5.67 -16.97 -19.97
CA SER A 47 6.50 -15.88 -20.47
C SER A 47 7.67 -16.57 -21.12
N SER A 48 7.75 -16.50 -22.46
CA SER A 48 8.95 -16.85 -23.19
C SER A 48 10.07 -16.00 -22.59
N TYR A 49 10.79 -16.58 -21.63
CA TYR A 49 12.10 -16.14 -21.24
C TYR A 49 12.98 -16.45 -22.44
N GLU A 50 12.91 -15.59 -23.45
CA GLU A 50 14.00 -15.46 -24.39
C GLU A 50 15.18 -14.95 -23.56
N ALA A 51 16.24 -15.76 -23.47
CA ALA A 51 17.58 -15.25 -23.17
C ALA A 51 17.75 -13.95 -23.97
N PRO A 52 18.28 -12.85 -23.40
CA PRO A 52 18.12 -11.50 -23.92
C PRO A 52 18.19 -11.51 -25.44
N GLY A 53 17.01 -11.44 -26.06
CA GLY A 53 16.88 -11.30 -27.49
C GLY A 53 17.69 -10.07 -27.87
N SER A 54 18.19 -10.04 -29.10
CA SER A 54 18.90 -8.91 -29.69
C SER A 54 17.99 -7.69 -29.83
N GLY A 55 17.46 -7.18 -28.72
CA GLY A 55 16.81 -5.90 -28.64
C GLY A 55 17.83 -4.84 -28.99
N SER A 56 17.39 -3.82 -29.73
CA SER A 56 18.27 -2.70 -30.02
C SER A 56 18.64 -2.00 -28.71
N PRO A 57 19.90 -1.56 -28.53
CA PRO A 57 20.29 -0.78 -27.37
C PRO A 57 19.34 0.41 -27.22
N ALA A 58 18.73 0.57 -26.04
CA ALA A 58 17.95 1.76 -25.75
C ALA A 58 18.92 2.90 -25.43
N SER A 59 18.87 4.00 -26.18
CA SER A 59 19.49 5.25 -25.74
C SER A 59 18.67 5.86 -24.60
N GLY A 60 19.30 6.63 -23.69
CA GLY A 60 18.57 7.45 -22.72
C GLY A 60 18.18 6.76 -21.40
N VAL A 61 18.90 5.70 -21.02
CA VAL A 61 18.88 5.16 -19.66
C VAL A 61 20.19 5.52 -18.97
N GLU A 62 20.08 6.16 -17.81
CA GLU A 62 21.20 6.55 -16.96
C GLU A 62 21.03 5.90 -15.59
N VAL A 63 22.11 5.32 -15.05
CA VAL A 63 22.13 4.79 -13.69
C VAL A 63 23.05 5.69 -12.88
N LEU A 64 22.51 6.28 -11.82
CA LEU A 64 23.21 7.22 -10.94
C LEU A 64 23.27 6.62 -9.54
N VAL A 65 24.36 6.90 -8.83
CA VAL A 65 24.45 6.62 -7.39
C VAL A 65 24.72 7.97 -6.71
N ASN A 66 23.80 8.42 -5.85
CA ASN A 66 23.83 9.74 -5.22
C ASN A 66 24.08 10.88 -6.23
N ASP A 67 23.26 10.92 -7.30
CA ASP A 67 23.31 11.91 -8.39
C ASP A 67 24.61 11.94 -9.24
N LYS A 68 25.56 11.03 -9.01
CA LYS A 68 26.75 10.88 -9.85
C LYS A 68 26.41 9.98 -11.04
N ALA A 69 26.31 10.59 -12.23
CA ALA A 69 25.94 9.92 -13.47
C ALA A 69 27.10 9.12 -14.07
N GLU A 70 26.87 7.84 -14.37
CA GLU A 70 27.74 7.03 -15.23
C GLU A 70 26.93 5.97 -16.00
N GLN A 71 27.53 5.40 -17.06
CA GLN A 71 26.91 4.34 -17.85
C GLN A 71 27.11 2.97 -17.18
N ASP A 72 26.35 2.71 -16.11
CA ASP A 72 26.42 1.43 -15.35
C ASP A 72 25.23 0.52 -15.55
N GLY A 73 24.27 0.96 -16.38
CA GLY A 73 23.17 0.14 -16.84
C GLY A 73 23.31 -0.20 -18.32
N LYS A 74 22.84 -1.38 -18.70
CA LYS A 74 22.45 -1.69 -20.09
C LYS A 74 20.94 -1.62 -20.17
N ALA A 75 20.43 -1.08 -21.27
CA ALA A 75 19.01 -1.08 -21.55
C ALA A 75 18.74 -1.65 -22.94
N SER A 76 17.71 -2.49 -23.03
CA SER A 76 17.20 -3.04 -24.28
C SER A 76 15.74 -2.66 -24.46
N VAL A 77 15.35 -2.43 -25.71
CA VAL A 77 13.94 -2.25 -26.09
C VAL A 77 13.45 -3.52 -26.76
N ASN A 78 12.36 -4.08 -26.24
CA ASN A 78 11.67 -5.23 -26.79
C ASN A 78 10.18 -4.93 -26.98
N GLU A 79 9.49 -5.75 -27.76
CA GLU A 79 8.04 -5.72 -27.90
C GLU A 79 7.45 -7.01 -27.31
N GLU A 80 6.61 -6.88 -26.28
CA GLU A 80 5.97 -8.02 -25.62
C GLU A 80 4.46 -7.82 -25.62
N GLY A 81 3.73 -8.73 -26.29
CA GLY A 81 2.26 -8.65 -26.34
C GLY A 81 1.71 -7.36 -26.96
N GLY A 82 2.44 -6.74 -27.89
CA GLY A 82 2.08 -5.48 -28.53
C GLY A 82 2.34 -4.23 -27.67
N LYS A 83 3.07 -4.37 -26.56
CA LYS A 83 3.57 -3.28 -25.74
C LYS A 83 5.05 -3.07 -25.97
N THR A 84 5.47 -1.82 -25.99
CA THR A 84 6.90 -1.46 -25.93
C THR A 84 7.42 -1.64 -24.50
N VAL A 85 8.45 -2.46 -24.32
CA VAL A 85 9.06 -2.78 -23.03
C VAL A 85 10.53 -2.36 -23.04
N ILE A 86 10.93 -1.52 -22.10
CA ILE A 86 12.34 -1.21 -21.83
C ILE A 86 12.80 -2.05 -20.65
N THR A 87 13.76 -2.94 -20.88
CA THR A 87 14.41 -3.71 -19.82
C THR A 87 15.74 -3.05 -19.47
N ILE A 88 15.91 -2.72 -18.19
CA ILE A 88 17.13 -2.16 -17.61
C ILE A 88 17.83 -3.25 -16.79
N THR A 89 19.09 -3.52 -17.10
CA THR A 89 19.97 -4.39 -16.31
C THR A 89 21.12 -3.55 -15.77
N VAL A 90 21.34 -3.62 -14.46
CA VAL A 90 22.45 -2.90 -13.79
C VAL A 90 23.69 -3.80 -13.76
N ASP A 91 24.87 -3.20 -14.02
CA ASP A 91 26.15 -3.89 -13.89
C ASP A 91 26.50 -4.07 -12.40
N GLU A 92 26.41 -5.31 -11.94
CA GLU A 92 26.62 -5.69 -10.54
C GLU A 92 27.98 -5.24 -10.01
N LYS A 93 29.08 -5.49 -10.74
CA LYS A 93 30.42 -5.16 -10.25
C LYS A 93 30.59 -3.66 -10.05
N LYS A 94 30.04 -2.86 -10.96
CA LYS A 94 30.11 -1.41 -10.86
C LYS A 94 29.25 -0.87 -9.73
N LEU A 95 28.04 -1.42 -9.54
CA LEU A 95 27.17 -1.03 -8.45
C LEU A 95 27.82 -1.33 -7.09
N THR A 96 28.35 -2.55 -6.90
CA THR A 96 29.04 -2.96 -5.67
C THR A 96 30.19 -2.01 -5.34
N GLN A 97 31.09 -1.75 -6.30
CA GLN A 97 32.23 -0.85 -6.10
C GLN A 97 31.84 0.55 -5.65
N ARG A 98 30.66 1.05 -6.07
CA ARG A 98 30.16 2.36 -5.64
C ARG A 98 29.50 2.33 -4.28
N LEU A 99 28.67 1.33 -4.01
CA LEU A 99 28.06 1.17 -2.70
C LEU A 99 29.12 1.05 -1.60
N GLU A 100 30.26 0.44 -1.90
CA GLU A 100 31.42 0.40 -1.00
C GLU A 100 32.00 1.80 -0.68
N GLN A 101 31.97 2.73 -1.64
CA GLN A 101 32.49 4.09 -1.51
C GLN A 101 31.51 5.07 -0.86
N GLU A 102 30.22 4.76 -0.86
CA GLU A 102 29.18 5.61 -0.30
C GLU A 102 28.94 5.30 1.19
N ASN A 103 28.47 6.32 1.91
CA ASN A 103 27.99 6.18 3.29
C ASN A 103 26.68 5.36 3.31
N ASN A 104 26.19 5.06 4.52
CA ASN A 104 24.85 4.48 4.67
C ASN A 104 23.78 5.40 4.04
N ASP A 105 22.65 4.82 3.67
CA ASP A 105 21.46 5.48 3.10
C ASP A 105 21.65 6.01 1.66
N ALA A 106 22.51 5.37 0.87
CA ALA A 106 22.73 5.72 -0.53
C ALA A 106 21.45 5.57 -1.39
N VAL A 107 21.27 6.44 -2.39
CA VAL A 107 20.16 6.36 -3.35
C VAL A 107 20.71 6.00 -4.73
N ILE A 108 20.19 4.91 -5.30
CA ILE A 108 20.52 4.45 -6.64
C ILE A 108 19.38 4.85 -7.56
N THR A 109 19.62 5.83 -8.44
CA THR A 109 18.62 6.35 -9.34
C THR A 109 18.77 5.73 -10.73
N ILE A 110 17.72 5.12 -11.25
CA ILE A 110 17.61 4.70 -12.65
C ILE A 110 16.72 5.70 -13.36
N ASN A 111 17.30 6.53 -14.22
CA ASN A 111 16.58 7.53 -14.98
C ASN A 111 16.36 7.06 -16.43
N VAL A 112 15.10 6.90 -16.81
CA VAL A 112 14.69 6.47 -18.15
C VAL A 112 13.98 7.60 -18.87
N THR A 113 14.63 8.13 -19.91
CA THR A 113 14.11 9.25 -20.72
C THR A 113 13.35 8.78 -21.97
N THR A 114 13.65 7.58 -22.45
CA THR A 114 12.97 6.98 -23.60
C THR A 114 11.60 6.47 -23.19
N LYS A 115 10.57 6.78 -23.98
CA LYS A 115 9.20 6.38 -23.69
C LYS A 115 8.92 4.95 -24.10
N ALA A 116 8.21 4.23 -23.24
CA ALA A 116 7.67 2.90 -23.46
C ALA A 116 6.31 2.77 -22.74
N ASP A 117 5.63 1.66 -23.02
CA ASP A 117 4.43 1.25 -22.27
C ASP A 117 4.82 0.67 -20.91
N GLU A 118 6.04 0.14 -20.81
CA GLU A 118 6.50 -0.62 -19.67
C GLU A 118 8.01 -0.52 -19.45
N TYR A 119 8.40 -0.41 -18.19
CA TYR A 119 9.79 -0.30 -17.74
C TYR A 119 10.07 -1.42 -16.75
N VAL A 120 11.13 -2.18 -16.98
CA VAL A 120 11.49 -3.35 -16.18
C VAL A 120 12.94 -3.22 -15.73
N THR A 121 13.14 -2.88 -14.46
CA THR A 121 14.47 -2.91 -13.84
C THR A 121 14.76 -4.30 -13.28
N GLN A 122 15.95 -4.82 -13.59
CA GLN A 122 16.42 -6.13 -13.16
C GLN A 122 17.69 -5.99 -12.34
N LEU A 123 17.63 -6.49 -11.10
CA LEU A 123 18.75 -6.62 -10.19
C LEU A 123 18.95 -8.09 -9.82
N SER A 124 20.17 -8.50 -9.46
CA SER A 124 20.41 -9.77 -8.79
C SER A 124 20.05 -9.63 -7.31
N GLY A 125 19.72 -10.74 -6.65
CA GLY A 125 19.52 -10.77 -5.21
C GLY A 125 20.78 -10.34 -4.45
N GLN A 126 21.97 -10.61 -5.01
CA GLN A 126 23.24 -10.15 -4.44
C GLN A 126 23.32 -8.61 -4.39
N MET A 127 22.99 -7.93 -5.49
CA MET A 127 22.93 -6.46 -5.52
C MET A 127 21.94 -5.91 -4.49
N VAL A 128 20.75 -6.52 -4.40
CA VAL A 128 19.74 -6.10 -3.42
C VAL A 128 20.25 -6.29 -2.00
N LYS A 129 20.96 -7.39 -1.71
CA LYS A 129 21.53 -7.64 -0.39
C LYS A 129 22.58 -6.60 0.00
N GLU A 130 23.42 -6.18 -0.93
CA GLU A 130 24.40 -5.13 -0.70
C GLU A 130 23.72 -3.78 -0.44
N MET A 131 22.65 -3.48 -1.15
CA MET A 131 21.83 -2.28 -0.92
C MET A 131 21.15 -2.33 0.46
N GLU A 132 20.61 -3.48 0.86
CA GLU A 132 20.01 -3.68 2.21
C GLU A 132 21.02 -3.40 3.32
N ASN A 133 22.23 -3.97 3.21
CA ASN A 133 23.31 -3.80 4.18
C ASN A 133 23.76 -2.33 4.32
N LYS A 134 23.56 -1.53 3.28
CA LYS A 134 23.92 -0.11 3.23
C LYS A 134 22.77 0.84 3.60
N GLY A 135 21.57 0.37 3.93
CA GLY A 135 20.45 1.29 4.14
C GLY A 135 19.91 1.88 2.83
N ALA A 136 20.34 1.38 1.66
CA ALA A 136 20.16 2.07 0.40
C ALA A 136 18.73 1.94 -0.18
N ALA A 137 18.35 2.90 -1.04
CA ALA A 137 17.08 2.90 -1.75
C ALA A 137 17.28 2.92 -3.27
N LEU A 138 16.38 2.26 -4.00
CA LEU A 138 16.29 2.29 -5.45
C LEU A 138 15.25 3.32 -5.89
N GLU A 139 15.62 4.28 -6.72
CA GLU A 139 14.70 5.24 -7.32
C GLU A 139 14.63 5.03 -8.84
N ILE A 140 13.51 4.52 -9.35
CA ILE A 140 13.31 4.32 -10.80
C ILE A 140 12.43 5.46 -11.34
N LYS A 141 12.99 6.36 -12.16
CA LYS A 141 12.28 7.45 -12.84
C LYS A 141 11.98 7.05 -14.28
N ALA A 142 10.70 6.98 -14.64
CA ALA A 142 10.28 6.67 -16.00
C ALA A 142 8.95 7.35 -16.35
N ASP A 143 8.93 8.09 -17.46
CA ASP A 143 7.72 8.71 -18.05
C ASP A 143 6.85 9.55 -17.10
N GLY A 144 7.49 10.28 -16.20
CA GLY A 144 6.79 11.09 -15.20
C GLY A 144 6.25 10.28 -14.02
N ALA A 145 6.56 8.99 -13.91
CA ALA A 145 6.47 8.25 -12.66
C ALA A 145 7.87 8.09 -12.04
N ALA A 146 7.93 8.01 -10.72
CA ALA A 146 9.09 7.54 -9.98
C ALA A 146 8.65 6.50 -8.95
N TYR A 147 9.45 5.46 -8.77
CA TYR A 147 9.26 4.47 -7.71
C TYR A 147 10.48 4.46 -6.79
N ILE A 148 10.30 4.82 -5.52
CA ILE A 148 11.36 4.91 -4.52
C ILE A 148 11.18 3.74 -3.55
N LEU A 149 11.98 2.70 -3.74
CA LEU A 149 11.92 1.43 -3.03
C LEU A 149 13.15 1.28 -2.12
N PRO A 150 13.02 1.45 -0.79
CA PRO A 150 14.08 1.08 0.15
C PRO A 150 14.40 -0.40 0.01
N ALA A 151 15.69 -0.76 -0.08
CA ALA A 151 16.09 -2.14 -0.36
C ALA A 151 15.59 -3.12 0.73
N GLN A 152 15.51 -2.66 1.98
CA GLN A 152 15.02 -3.44 3.14
C GLN A 152 13.56 -3.88 2.97
N GLN A 153 12.79 -3.21 2.11
CA GLN A 153 11.41 -3.58 1.82
C GLN A 153 11.29 -4.72 0.80
N VAL A 154 12.39 -5.06 0.10
CA VAL A 154 12.45 -6.27 -0.73
C VAL A 154 12.63 -7.51 0.15
N ASN A 155 13.42 -7.41 1.22
CA ASN A 155 13.78 -8.50 2.12
C ASN A 155 14.25 -9.74 1.34
N ILE A 156 15.43 -9.61 0.74
CA ILE A 156 15.95 -10.60 -0.21
C ILE A 156 16.19 -11.97 0.43
N ASP A 157 16.48 -12.01 1.73
CA ASP A 157 16.64 -13.27 2.47
C ASP A 157 15.30 -14.03 2.51
N ALA A 158 14.22 -13.37 2.93
CA ALA A 158 12.88 -13.98 2.94
C ALA A 158 12.39 -14.33 1.53
N LEU A 159 12.71 -13.49 0.53
CA LEU A 159 12.39 -13.76 -0.87
C LEU A 159 13.15 -14.98 -1.39
N SER A 160 14.41 -15.17 -0.98
CA SER A 160 15.24 -16.33 -1.34
C SER A 160 14.65 -17.63 -0.79
N GLU A 161 14.15 -17.62 0.44
CA GLU A 161 13.47 -18.77 1.05
C GLU A 161 12.21 -19.17 0.24
N GLN A 162 11.47 -18.20 -0.29
CA GLN A 162 10.25 -18.46 -1.06
C GLN A 162 10.50 -18.84 -2.52
N THR A 163 11.49 -18.22 -3.18
CA THR A 163 11.79 -18.44 -4.62
C THR A 163 12.66 -19.66 -4.87
N GLY A 164 13.49 -20.04 -3.89
CA GLY A 164 14.38 -21.19 -4.02
C GLY A 164 15.27 -21.34 -2.80
N ASN A 165 14.79 -22.11 -1.80
CA ASN A 165 15.44 -22.45 -0.52
C ASN A 165 16.95 -22.83 -0.54
N SER A 166 17.60 -22.93 -1.70
CA SER A 166 19.04 -23.21 -1.85
C SER A 166 19.68 -22.44 -3.01
N ALA A 167 19.02 -21.42 -3.55
CA ALA A 167 19.57 -20.57 -4.60
C ALA A 167 20.66 -19.65 -4.02
N GLU A 168 21.74 -19.46 -4.77
CA GLU A 168 22.67 -18.37 -4.47
C GLU A 168 21.99 -17.04 -4.83
N LEU A 169 22.16 -15.99 -4.01
CA LEU A 169 21.49 -14.71 -4.22
C LEU A 169 21.77 -14.09 -5.60
N LYS A 170 22.95 -14.33 -6.17
CA LYS A 170 23.33 -13.88 -7.51
C LYS A 170 22.47 -14.48 -8.62
N ASP A 171 21.88 -15.67 -8.39
CA ASP A 171 21.04 -16.38 -9.35
C ASP A 171 19.56 -15.98 -9.22
N ILE A 172 19.18 -15.32 -8.13
CA ILE A 172 17.85 -14.75 -7.95
C ILE A 172 17.80 -13.42 -8.66
N LYS A 173 16.76 -13.22 -9.46
CA LYS A 173 16.51 -11.98 -10.18
C LYS A 173 15.36 -11.23 -9.53
N VAL A 174 15.67 -10.05 -9.00
CA VAL A 174 14.66 -9.11 -8.52
C VAL A 174 14.24 -8.22 -9.67
N GLN A 175 12.96 -8.26 -10.00
CA GLN A 175 12.37 -7.52 -11.10
C GLN A 175 11.39 -6.48 -10.56
N ILE A 176 11.63 -5.21 -10.90
CA ILE A 176 10.78 -4.08 -10.56
C ILE A 176 10.17 -3.54 -11.84
N ARG A 177 8.85 -3.38 -11.87
CA ARG A 177 8.11 -3.02 -13.09
C ARG A 177 7.28 -1.77 -12.85
N ILE A 178 7.33 -0.84 -13.80
CA ILE A 178 6.43 0.31 -13.91
C ILE A 178 5.70 0.18 -15.23
N SER A 179 4.39 -0.04 -15.20
CA SER A 179 3.59 -0.33 -16.40
C SER A 179 2.44 0.65 -16.53
N LYS A 180 2.20 1.16 -17.75
CA LYS A 180 0.97 1.86 -18.08
C LYS A 180 -0.09 0.84 -18.44
N SER A 181 -1.25 0.91 -17.79
CA SER A 181 -2.35 -0.01 -18.11
C SER A 181 -3.45 0.67 -18.92
N ALA A 182 -3.47 0.41 -20.23
CA ALA A 182 -4.53 0.86 -21.12
C ALA A 182 -5.90 0.23 -20.79
N GLN A 183 -5.90 -1.01 -20.32
CA GLN A 183 -7.09 -1.72 -19.86
C GLN A 183 -7.66 -1.05 -18.60
N GLU A 184 -6.84 -0.84 -17.58
CA GLU A 184 -7.27 -0.18 -16.34
C GLU A 184 -7.67 1.26 -16.59
N LYS A 185 -6.96 1.98 -17.47
CA LYS A 185 -7.37 3.31 -17.93
C LYS A 185 -8.79 3.29 -18.49
N SER A 186 -9.08 2.34 -19.38
CA SER A 186 -10.39 2.22 -20.02
C SER A 186 -11.49 1.86 -19.01
N ARG A 187 -11.16 0.99 -18.05
CA ARG A 187 -12.08 0.58 -16.99
C ARG A 187 -12.39 1.73 -16.03
N LEU A 188 -11.35 2.42 -15.54
CA LEU A 188 -11.48 3.57 -14.65
C LEU A 188 -12.28 4.70 -15.30
N LEU A 189 -12.02 4.98 -16.59
CA LEU A 189 -12.79 5.97 -17.34
C LEU A 189 -14.27 5.57 -17.42
N LYS A 190 -14.59 4.31 -17.71
CA LYS A 190 -15.99 3.81 -17.70
C LYS A 190 -16.65 3.98 -16.33
N GLU A 191 -15.96 3.66 -15.23
CA GLU A 191 -16.49 3.82 -13.89
C GLU A 191 -16.72 5.30 -13.52
N SER A 192 -15.81 6.20 -13.93
CA SER A 192 -15.98 7.64 -13.74
C SER A 192 -17.23 8.18 -14.45
N LEU A 193 -17.54 7.67 -15.65
CA LEU A 193 -18.69 8.06 -16.45
C LEU A 193 -20.02 7.50 -15.91
N LYS A 194 -20.02 6.29 -15.33
CA LYS A 194 -21.25 5.68 -14.79
C LYS A 194 -21.75 6.38 -13.53
N ASN A 195 -20.82 6.74 -12.65
CA ASN A 195 -21.17 7.19 -11.31
C ASN A 195 -21.18 8.72 -11.19
N GLU A 196 -20.56 9.45 -12.13
CA GLU A 196 -20.28 10.90 -12.08
C GLU A 196 -19.67 11.35 -10.73
N ARG A 197 -18.99 10.43 -10.04
CA ARG A 197 -18.49 10.67 -8.68
C ARG A 197 -17.15 11.40 -8.72
N PHE A 198 -16.30 11.09 -9.70
CA PHE A 198 -14.94 11.60 -9.79
C PHE A 198 -14.50 11.83 -11.23
N THR A 199 -13.45 12.61 -11.41
CA THR A 199 -12.70 12.76 -12.67
C THR A 199 -11.32 12.13 -12.52
N VAL A 200 -10.86 11.42 -13.55
CA VAL A 200 -9.48 10.91 -13.61
C VAL A 200 -8.53 12.05 -13.94
N VAL A 201 -7.58 12.34 -13.06
CA VAL A 201 -6.53 13.35 -13.25
C VAL A 201 -5.33 12.73 -13.95
N VAL A 202 -4.89 11.56 -13.47
CA VAL A 202 -3.76 10.82 -14.02
C VAL A 202 -4.20 9.41 -14.41
N PRO A 203 -3.91 8.92 -15.63
CA PRO A 203 -4.16 7.54 -16.02
C PRO A 203 -3.50 6.53 -15.06
N PRO A 204 -4.03 5.30 -14.94
CA PRO A 204 -3.46 4.29 -14.06
C PRO A 204 -2.02 3.89 -14.40
N VAL A 205 -1.19 3.77 -13.36
CA VAL A 205 0.19 3.28 -13.41
C VAL A 205 0.33 2.13 -12.41
N GLU A 206 0.80 1.00 -12.90
CA GLU A 206 1.02 -0.22 -12.12
C GLU A 206 2.48 -0.31 -11.69
N PHE A 207 2.70 -0.69 -10.43
CA PHE A 207 4.01 -0.91 -9.86
C PHE A 207 4.04 -2.32 -9.26
N THR A 208 4.98 -3.15 -9.69
CA THR A 208 5.18 -4.49 -9.13
C THR A 208 6.65 -4.75 -8.81
N VAL A 209 6.88 -5.65 -7.85
CA VAL A 209 8.19 -6.14 -7.45
C VAL A 209 8.09 -7.66 -7.31
N SER A 210 8.98 -8.40 -7.96
CA SER A 210 8.99 -9.86 -7.90
C SER A 210 10.40 -10.43 -7.84
N GLY A 211 10.59 -11.49 -7.05
CA GLY A 211 11.76 -12.35 -7.13
C GLY A 211 11.51 -13.49 -8.11
N ILE A 212 12.50 -13.76 -8.94
CA ILE A 212 12.43 -14.79 -9.98
C ILE A 212 13.64 -15.69 -9.83
N TYR A 213 13.40 -16.99 -9.68
CA TYR A 213 14.45 -18.01 -9.72
C TYR A 213 13.96 -19.19 -10.54
N ARG A 214 14.68 -19.48 -11.64
CA ARG A 214 14.25 -20.47 -12.66
C ARG A 214 12.85 -20.11 -13.19
N ASN A 215 11.84 -20.93 -12.91
CA ASN A 215 10.45 -20.74 -13.34
C ASN A 215 9.54 -20.25 -12.19
N GLU A 216 10.08 -20.13 -10.98
CA GLU A 216 9.32 -19.66 -9.82
C GLU A 216 9.35 -18.13 -9.77
N ILE A 217 8.17 -17.55 -9.58
CA ILE A 217 7.97 -16.10 -9.44
C ILE A 217 7.25 -15.87 -8.12
N VAL A 218 7.88 -15.11 -7.24
CA VAL A 218 7.30 -14.68 -5.97
C VAL A 218 7.12 -13.17 -6.04
N GLU A 219 5.87 -12.73 -5.96
CA GLU A 219 5.53 -11.31 -5.95
C GLU A 219 5.58 -10.75 -4.53
N ILE A 220 6.21 -9.60 -4.37
CA ILE A 220 6.26 -8.88 -3.10
C ILE A 220 5.07 -7.93 -3.08
N ASN A 221 4.04 -8.31 -2.32
CA ASN A 221 2.75 -7.61 -2.31
C ASN A 221 2.51 -6.77 -1.06
N SER A 222 3.42 -6.80 -0.08
CA SER A 222 3.34 -6.01 1.15
C SER A 222 4.71 -5.55 1.62
N PHE A 223 4.73 -4.41 2.30
CA PHE A 223 5.90 -3.75 2.86
C PHE A 223 5.69 -3.51 4.36
N SER A 224 6.78 -3.47 5.12
CA SER A 224 6.75 -3.16 6.55
C SER A 224 6.74 -1.65 6.85
N SER A 225 7.09 -0.83 5.86
CA SER A 225 7.02 0.63 5.92
C SER A 225 6.55 1.20 4.58
N TYR A 226 6.03 2.42 4.60
CA TYR A 226 5.50 3.06 3.40
C TYR A 226 6.57 3.20 2.32
N VAL A 227 6.24 2.76 1.12
CA VAL A 227 7.07 2.91 -0.07
C VAL A 227 6.48 4.01 -0.95
N GLU A 228 7.33 4.90 -1.47
CA GLU A 228 6.89 6.12 -2.15
C GLU A 228 6.80 5.92 -3.67
N ARG A 229 5.72 6.46 -4.26
CA ARG A 229 5.51 6.56 -5.70
C ARG A 229 5.21 8.00 -6.03
N ILE A 230 5.99 8.59 -6.95
CA ILE A 230 5.77 9.95 -7.40
C ILE A 230 5.17 9.90 -8.80
N ILE A 231 3.98 10.46 -8.98
CA ILE A 231 3.32 10.46 -10.29
C ILE A 231 3.07 11.91 -10.73
N ALA A 232 3.58 12.27 -11.89
CA ALA A 232 3.47 13.61 -12.43
C ALA A 232 2.04 13.93 -12.84
N ILE A 233 1.56 15.09 -12.38
CA ILE A 233 0.28 15.64 -12.83
C ILE A 233 0.47 16.21 -14.25
N PRO A 234 -0.50 16.06 -15.16
CA PRO A 234 -0.46 16.68 -16.47
C PRO A 234 -0.29 18.21 -16.38
N ARG A 235 0.51 18.79 -17.27
CA ARG A 235 0.68 20.25 -17.33
C ARG A 235 -0.66 20.92 -17.66
N GLY A 236 -0.91 22.08 -17.04
CA GLY A 236 -2.14 22.85 -17.24
C GLY A 236 -3.35 22.33 -16.46
N TYR A 237 -3.20 21.27 -15.66
CA TYR A 237 -4.24 20.84 -14.73
C TYR A 237 -4.37 21.84 -13.58
N ASP A 238 -5.61 22.12 -13.16
CA ASP A 238 -5.89 22.99 -12.02
C ASP A 238 -5.49 22.29 -10.71
N PRO A 239 -4.52 22.83 -9.94
CA PRO A 239 -4.10 22.21 -8.68
C PRO A 239 -5.23 22.10 -7.65
N ALA A 240 -6.24 22.98 -7.72
CA ALA A 240 -7.42 22.90 -6.85
C ALA A 240 -8.36 21.73 -7.19
N LYS A 241 -8.13 21.07 -8.34
CA LYS A 241 -8.89 19.89 -8.78
C LYS A 241 -8.08 18.60 -8.62
N ILE A 242 -7.23 18.51 -7.62
CA ILE A 242 -6.50 17.28 -7.29
C ILE A 242 -6.91 16.89 -5.87
N THR A 243 -7.52 15.71 -5.72
CA THR A 243 -8.03 15.26 -4.42
C THR A 243 -7.09 14.27 -3.75
N THR A 244 -6.85 13.12 -4.38
CA THR A 244 -6.02 12.04 -3.81
C THR A 244 -5.60 11.05 -4.89
N GLY A 245 -4.55 10.29 -4.59
CA GLY A 245 -4.29 9.02 -5.24
C GLY A 245 -5.31 7.97 -4.79
N VAL A 246 -5.53 6.99 -5.66
CA VAL A 246 -6.38 5.82 -5.40
C VAL A 246 -5.69 4.54 -5.85
N ILE A 247 -5.93 3.46 -5.12
CA ILE A 247 -5.68 2.09 -5.57
C ILE A 247 -6.89 1.61 -6.35
N ILE A 248 -6.62 0.89 -7.42
CA ILE A 248 -7.63 0.29 -8.27
C ILE A 248 -7.68 -1.22 -7.97
N GLU A 249 -8.77 -1.66 -7.36
CA GLU A 249 -8.95 -3.06 -6.96
C GLU A 249 -9.31 -3.95 -8.16
N PRO A 250 -9.09 -5.28 -8.08
CA PRO A 250 -9.43 -6.22 -9.16
C PRO A 250 -10.91 -6.23 -9.55
N ASP A 251 -11.82 -6.02 -8.58
CA ASP A 251 -13.26 -5.89 -8.81
C ASP A 251 -13.67 -4.53 -9.42
N GLY A 252 -12.71 -3.62 -9.42
CA GLY A 252 -12.79 -2.30 -9.98
C GLY A 252 -13.21 -1.18 -9.07
N THR A 253 -13.43 -1.47 -7.80
CA THR A 253 -13.60 -0.47 -6.75
C THR A 253 -12.32 0.34 -6.55
N LEU A 254 -12.49 1.53 -5.95
CA LEU A 254 -11.39 2.46 -5.66
C LEU A 254 -11.18 2.53 -4.16
N GLY A 255 -9.93 2.36 -3.74
CA GLY A 255 -9.49 2.59 -2.37
C GLY A 255 -8.69 3.89 -2.27
N HIS A 256 -8.83 4.60 -1.15
CA HIS A 256 -7.89 5.66 -0.79
C HIS A 256 -6.47 5.09 -0.69
N VAL A 257 -5.49 5.87 -1.13
CA VAL A 257 -4.08 5.68 -0.71
C VAL A 257 -3.52 7.02 -0.25
N PRO A 258 -2.77 7.05 0.87
CA PRO A 258 -2.09 8.26 1.33
C PRO A 258 -1.39 9.00 0.21
N THR A 259 -1.76 10.26 0.00
CA THR A 259 -1.28 11.06 -1.11
C THR A 259 -1.13 12.52 -0.72
N LYS A 260 0.08 13.02 -0.93
CA LYS A 260 0.44 14.44 -0.81
C LYS A 260 0.73 15.02 -2.18
N VAL A 261 0.18 16.19 -2.48
CA VAL A 261 0.51 16.92 -3.71
C VAL A 261 1.73 17.78 -3.45
N VAL A 262 2.78 17.59 -4.24
CA VAL A 262 4.06 18.31 -4.11
C VAL A 262 4.41 19.04 -5.41
N VAL A 263 5.23 20.07 -5.30
CA VAL A 263 5.78 20.81 -6.44
C VAL A 263 7.27 20.54 -6.52
N ILE A 264 7.73 19.99 -7.64
CA ILE A 264 9.15 19.73 -7.95
C ILE A 264 9.45 20.46 -9.25
N ASP A 265 10.43 21.35 -9.25
CA ASP A 265 10.82 22.17 -10.41
C ASP A 265 9.64 22.86 -11.12
N GLY A 266 8.71 23.40 -10.33
CA GLY A 266 7.52 24.10 -10.84
C GLY A 266 6.45 23.20 -11.45
N ARG A 267 6.58 21.87 -11.36
CA ARG A 267 5.58 20.89 -11.81
C ARG A 267 4.95 20.18 -10.61
N TYR A 268 3.63 19.96 -10.69
CA TYR A 268 2.88 19.22 -9.68
C TYR A 268 3.05 17.71 -9.82
N TYR A 269 3.18 17.03 -8.69
CA TYR A 269 3.25 15.57 -8.57
C TYR A 269 2.36 15.11 -7.43
N ALA A 270 1.78 13.91 -7.57
CA ALA A 270 1.21 13.17 -6.45
C ALA A 270 2.31 12.27 -5.86
N LYS A 271 2.70 12.52 -4.62
CA LYS A 271 3.51 11.61 -3.80
C LYS A 271 2.57 10.67 -3.08
N ILE A 272 2.51 9.43 -3.55
CA ILE A 272 1.68 8.35 -3.01
C ILE A 272 2.54 7.50 -2.08
N ASN A 273 2.07 7.27 -0.86
CA ASN A 273 2.73 6.40 0.12
C ASN A 273 1.87 5.13 0.27
N SER A 274 2.42 3.96 -0.08
CA SER A 274 1.68 2.69 -0.02
C SER A 274 2.51 1.57 0.61
N LEU A 275 1.83 0.73 1.40
CA LEU A 275 2.38 -0.49 2.00
C LEU A 275 2.21 -1.73 1.12
N THR A 276 1.58 -1.59 -0.05
CA THR A 276 1.42 -2.68 -1.03
C THR A 276 1.93 -2.25 -2.40
N ASN A 277 2.08 -3.21 -3.31
CA ASN A 277 2.14 -2.98 -4.75
C ASN A 277 0.74 -3.06 -5.35
N SER A 278 0.45 -2.23 -6.34
CA SER A 278 -0.89 -2.08 -6.92
C SER A 278 -0.87 -1.24 -8.20
N THR A 279 -2.05 -1.12 -8.81
CA THR A 279 -2.32 -0.10 -9.82
C THR A 279 -2.85 1.17 -9.16
N TYR A 280 -2.19 2.31 -9.41
CA TYR A 280 -2.51 3.61 -8.83
C TYR A 280 -2.99 4.61 -9.88
N SER A 281 -3.87 5.50 -9.47
CA SER A 281 -4.30 6.66 -10.27
C SER A 281 -4.45 7.88 -9.36
N VAL A 282 -4.63 9.06 -9.94
CA VAL A 282 -4.95 10.29 -9.21
C VAL A 282 -6.30 10.79 -9.70
N ILE A 283 -7.18 11.16 -8.76
CA ILE A 283 -8.54 11.58 -9.06
C ILE A 283 -8.87 12.96 -8.47
N TRP A 284 -9.89 13.58 -9.05
CA TRP A 284 -10.63 14.69 -8.49
C TRP A 284 -12.01 14.18 -8.07
N HIS A 285 -12.31 14.22 -6.79
CA HIS A 285 -13.56 13.70 -6.22
C HIS A 285 -14.04 14.64 -5.11
N PRO A 286 -14.63 15.80 -5.45
CA PRO A 286 -15.12 16.74 -4.44
C PRO A 286 -16.36 16.17 -3.75
N ARG A 287 -16.38 16.20 -2.42
CA ARG A 287 -17.53 15.80 -1.60
C ARG A 287 -17.89 16.87 -0.59
N GLU A 288 -19.18 17.12 -0.49
CA GLU A 288 -19.78 17.98 0.53
C GLU A 288 -21.02 17.32 1.11
N PHE A 289 -21.19 17.44 2.42
CA PHE A 289 -22.38 16.96 3.13
C PHE A 289 -23.19 18.15 3.65
N LYS A 290 -24.51 18.12 3.42
CA LYS A 290 -25.42 19.23 3.72
C LYS A 290 -25.55 19.46 5.22
N ASP A 291 -25.63 18.40 6.00
CA ASP A 291 -25.71 18.43 7.46
C ASP A 291 -24.39 18.82 8.15
N ALA A 292 -23.25 18.70 7.45
CA ALA A 292 -21.97 19.22 7.90
C ALA A 292 -21.74 20.69 7.52
N ALA A 293 -22.60 21.33 6.72
CA ALA A 293 -22.30 22.62 6.08
C ALA A 293 -22.04 23.79 7.04
N SER A 294 -22.60 23.73 8.26
CA SER A 294 -22.36 24.70 9.36
C SER A 294 -21.69 24.03 10.57
N HIS A 295 -21.27 22.77 10.44
CA HIS A 295 -20.68 22.00 11.53
C HIS A 295 -19.20 22.35 11.70
N TRP A 296 -18.68 22.32 12.93
CA TRP A 296 -17.29 22.71 13.22
C TRP A 296 -16.26 21.83 12.50
N ALA A 297 -16.59 20.55 12.27
CA ALA A 297 -15.75 19.59 11.55
C ALA A 297 -15.99 19.56 10.02
N LYS A 298 -16.71 20.54 9.45
CA LYS A 298 -17.05 20.57 8.01
C LYS A 298 -15.86 20.29 7.10
N ALA A 299 -14.76 21.01 7.33
CA ALA A 299 -13.59 20.93 6.46
C ALA A 299 -12.97 19.53 6.49
N ASP A 300 -12.84 18.95 7.68
CA ASP A 300 -12.25 17.62 7.85
C ASP A 300 -13.14 16.52 7.28
N ILE A 301 -14.45 16.61 7.49
CA ILE A 301 -15.43 15.66 6.95
C ILE A 301 -15.43 15.70 5.41
N ASN A 302 -15.48 16.90 4.82
CA ASN A 302 -15.49 17.06 3.37
C ASN A 302 -14.17 16.60 2.74
N ASP A 303 -13.02 16.90 3.35
CA ASP A 303 -11.71 16.43 2.87
C ASP A 303 -11.61 14.90 2.90
N LEU A 304 -11.90 14.26 4.04
CA LEU A 304 -11.85 12.80 4.14
C LEU A 304 -12.90 12.11 3.26
N GLY A 305 -14.08 12.70 3.09
CA GLY A 305 -15.09 12.19 2.16
C GLY A 305 -14.63 12.30 0.71
N SER A 306 -13.97 13.40 0.36
CA SER A 306 -13.36 13.61 -0.95
C SER A 306 -12.26 12.58 -1.22
N ARG A 307 -11.50 12.21 -0.18
CA ARG A 307 -10.42 11.23 -0.24
C ARG A 307 -10.88 9.76 -0.21
N LEU A 308 -12.19 9.47 -0.13
CA LEU A 308 -12.77 8.11 0.01
C LEU A 308 -12.50 7.43 1.37
N ILE A 309 -12.14 8.19 2.39
CA ILE A 309 -11.80 7.69 3.73
C ILE A 309 -13.04 7.57 4.62
N VAL A 310 -14.01 8.48 4.47
CA VAL A 310 -15.28 8.43 5.19
C VAL A 310 -16.44 8.52 4.20
N ASP A 311 -17.53 7.81 4.51
CA ASP A 311 -18.76 7.85 3.72
C ASP A 311 -19.89 8.44 4.55
N GLY A 312 -20.83 9.10 3.87
CA GLY A 312 -22.11 9.48 4.47
C GLY A 312 -23.07 8.31 4.54
N THR A 313 -24.15 8.46 5.33
CA THR A 313 -25.28 7.51 5.30
C THR A 313 -26.00 7.55 3.95
N ASP A 314 -25.89 8.67 3.24
CA ASP A 314 -26.29 8.83 1.85
C ASP A 314 -25.38 9.86 1.13
N ARG A 315 -25.77 10.31 -0.05
CA ARG A 315 -24.99 11.26 -0.87
C ARG A 315 -24.80 12.63 -0.19
N ASN A 316 -25.76 13.08 0.61
CA ASN A 316 -25.82 14.42 1.18
C ASN A 316 -25.71 14.44 2.72
N THR A 317 -25.89 13.31 3.40
CA THR A 317 -25.98 13.24 4.86
C THR A 317 -24.80 12.48 5.44
N TYR A 318 -24.09 13.09 6.39
CA TYR A 318 -22.94 12.48 7.08
C TYR A 318 -23.24 12.00 8.50
N GLN A 319 -24.14 12.68 9.22
CA GLN A 319 -24.45 12.53 10.65
C GLN A 319 -23.23 12.78 11.58
N PRO A 320 -22.70 14.01 11.61
CA PRO A 320 -21.45 14.32 12.31
C PRO A 320 -21.45 14.00 13.82
N ASP A 321 -22.58 14.18 14.51
CA ASP A 321 -22.67 14.05 15.97
C ASP A 321 -23.02 12.64 16.46
N THR A 322 -23.21 11.68 15.55
CA THR A 322 -23.53 10.30 15.92
C THR A 322 -22.28 9.56 16.42
N ALA A 323 -22.41 8.81 17.52
CA ALA A 323 -21.35 7.93 18.01
C ALA A 323 -21.11 6.74 17.06
N ILE A 324 -19.85 6.36 16.84
CA ILE A 324 -19.51 5.25 15.93
C ILE A 324 -19.19 3.95 16.65
N THR A 325 -19.32 2.85 15.93
CA THR A 325 -18.93 1.53 16.42
C THR A 325 -17.42 1.29 16.27
N ARG A 326 -16.91 0.28 16.99
CA ARG A 326 -15.53 -0.19 16.86
C ARG A 326 -15.22 -0.67 15.44
N ALA A 327 -16.16 -1.34 14.77
CA ALA A 327 -16.01 -1.76 13.38
C ALA A 327 -15.90 -0.56 12.41
N GLU A 328 -16.75 0.44 12.60
CA GLU A 328 -16.70 1.68 11.79
C GLU A 328 -15.37 2.41 11.98
N PHE A 329 -14.88 2.51 13.23
CA PHE A 329 -13.59 3.13 13.52
C PHE A 329 -12.45 2.40 12.82
N ALA A 330 -12.39 1.06 12.93
CA ALA A 330 -11.38 0.24 12.29
C ALA A 330 -11.40 0.40 10.76
N ALA A 331 -12.59 0.38 10.14
CA ALA A 331 -12.74 0.53 8.70
C ALA A 331 -12.32 1.93 8.20
N ILE A 332 -12.61 3.00 8.94
CA ILE A 332 -12.14 4.34 8.59
C ILE A 332 -10.62 4.42 8.67
N LEU A 333 -10.01 3.90 9.73
CA LEU A 333 -8.56 3.95 9.92
C LEU A 333 -7.81 3.12 8.88
N VAL A 334 -8.27 1.90 8.58
CA VAL A 334 -7.69 1.04 7.54
C VAL A 334 -7.71 1.74 6.18
N ARG A 335 -8.84 2.35 5.81
CA ARG A 335 -8.94 3.14 4.58
C ARG A 335 -8.03 4.37 4.60
N ALA A 336 -7.97 5.09 5.72
CA ALA A 336 -7.11 6.26 5.87
C ALA A 336 -5.64 5.93 5.63
N LEU A 337 -5.17 4.80 6.15
CA LEU A 337 -3.79 4.34 5.98
C LEU A 337 -3.53 3.68 4.62
N GLY A 338 -4.57 3.43 3.82
CA GLY A 338 -4.45 2.73 2.53
C GLY A 338 -3.89 1.32 2.66
N ILE A 339 -4.18 0.64 3.77
CA ILE A 339 -3.70 -0.71 4.06
C ILE A 339 -4.76 -1.75 3.73
N LYS A 340 -4.29 -2.92 3.30
CA LYS A 340 -5.12 -4.08 3.03
C LYS A 340 -4.31 -5.35 3.25
N THR A 341 -4.96 -6.39 3.75
CA THR A 341 -4.43 -7.76 3.71
C THR A 341 -5.46 -8.70 3.10
N SER A 342 -5.00 -9.87 2.68
CA SER A 342 -5.87 -11.02 2.41
C SER A 342 -5.75 -11.97 3.61
N PRO A 343 -6.61 -11.83 4.64
CA PRO A 343 -6.47 -12.62 5.86
C PRO A 343 -6.75 -14.10 5.57
N GLU A 344 -5.76 -14.96 5.83
CA GLU A 344 -5.89 -16.41 5.66
C GLU A 344 -6.69 -17.07 6.79
N ARG A 345 -6.78 -16.40 7.95
CA ARG A 345 -7.46 -16.91 9.14
C ARG A 345 -8.24 -15.81 9.82
N ARG A 346 -9.40 -16.19 10.37
CA ARG A 346 -10.23 -15.33 11.20
C ARG A 346 -9.60 -15.19 12.59
N THR A 347 -9.43 -13.95 13.04
CA THR A 347 -8.90 -13.63 14.38
C THR A 347 -10.01 -13.60 15.43
N PHE A 348 -11.20 -13.07 15.07
CA PHE A 348 -12.30 -12.85 16.01
C PHE A 348 -13.53 -13.68 15.68
N THR A 349 -14.03 -14.43 16.65
CA THR A 349 -15.18 -15.34 16.54
C THR A 349 -16.51 -14.64 16.26
N ASP A 350 -16.67 -13.38 16.70
CA ASP A 350 -17.86 -12.54 16.53
C ASP A 350 -17.85 -11.70 15.25
N VAL A 351 -16.86 -11.90 14.37
CA VAL A 351 -16.73 -11.18 13.09
C VAL A 351 -16.88 -12.18 11.95
N ARG A 352 -17.99 -12.12 11.20
CA ARG A 352 -18.31 -13.08 10.14
C ARG A 352 -17.70 -12.67 8.81
N VAL A 353 -17.30 -13.62 7.95
CA VAL A 353 -16.74 -13.33 6.61
C VAL A 353 -17.71 -12.51 5.74
N SER A 354 -19.01 -12.71 5.93
CA SER A 354 -20.06 -11.96 5.24
C SER A 354 -20.30 -10.55 5.77
N ASP A 355 -19.72 -10.18 6.91
CA ASP A 355 -19.91 -8.85 7.48
C ASP A 355 -19.10 -7.83 6.68
N TRP A 356 -19.69 -6.67 6.39
CA TRP A 356 -19.03 -5.63 5.59
C TRP A 356 -17.70 -5.15 6.18
N TYR A 357 -17.54 -5.27 7.50
CA TYR A 357 -16.34 -4.88 8.23
C TYR A 357 -15.32 -6.00 8.40
N TYR A 358 -15.57 -7.20 7.87
CA TYR A 358 -14.70 -8.37 8.05
C TYR A 358 -13.26 -8.07 7.63
N GLU A 359 -13.07 -7.67 6.37
CA GLU A 359 -11.73 -7.40 5.83
C GLU A 359 -11.04 -6.25 6.57
N SER A 360 -11.78 -5.21 6.94
CA SER A 360 -11.25 -4.07 7.68
C SER A 360 -10.76 -4.46 9.07
N ILE A 361 -11.54 -5.26 9.81
CA ILE A 361 -11.15 -5.70 11.16
C ILE A 361 -9.96 -6.65 11.07
N GLU A 362 -9.98 -7.63 10.17
CA GLU A 362 -8.86 -8.57 10.05
C GLU A 362 -7.59 -7.88 9.55
N THR A 363 -7.70 -6.89 8.64
CA THR A 363 -6.57 -6.04 8.24
C THR A 363 -6.04 -5.26 9.44
N ALA A 364 -6.91 -4.58 10.19
CA ALA A 364 -6.49 -3.81 11.35
C ALA A 364 -5.82 -4.68 12.43
N ALA A 365 -6.27 -5.94 12.60
CA ALA A 365 -5.65 -6.89 13.51
C ALA A 365 -4.28 -7.36 13.02
N ALA A 366 -4.15 -7.67 11.72
CA ALA A 366 -2.90 -8.10 11.09
C ALA A 366 -1.81 -7.03 11.17
N TYR A 367 -2.19 -5.75 11.09
CA TYR A 367 -1.29 -4.61 11.29
C TYR A 367 -1.15 -4.18 12.77
N HIS A 368 -1.68 -4.96 13.71
CA HIS A 368 -1.61 -4.69 15.15
C HIS A 368 -2.19 -3.33 15.58
N LEU A 369 -3.13 -2.78 14.80
CA LEU A 369 -3.84 -1.55 15.14
C LEU A 369 -4.83 -1.76 16.28
N ILE A 370 -5.53 -2.89 16.24
CA ILE A 370 -6.63 -3.20 17.15
C ILE A 370 -6.36 -4.47 17.96
N SER A 371 -7.10 -4.59 19.07
CA SER A 371 -7.17 -5.81 19.87
C SER A 371 -8.61 -6.04 20.30
N GLY A 372 -8.96 -7.31 20.51
CA GLY A 372 -10.26 -7.71 21.04
C GLY A 372 -10.34 -7.58 22.56
N TYR A 373 -11.51 -7.85 23.13
CA TYR A 373 -11.72 -7.89 24.58
C TYR A 373 -11.18 -9.15 25.26
N GLY A 374 -10.64 -10.09 24.48
CA GLY A 374 -10.20 -11.40 24.93
C GLY A 374 -11.13 -12.51 24.43
N GLN A 375 -10.70 -13.77 24.60
CA GLN A 375 -11.46 -14.97 24.21
C GLN A 375 -11.94 -14.96 22.74
N GLY A 376 -11.21 -14.29 21.85
CA GLY A 376 -11.56 -14.16 20.43
C GLY A 376 -12.78 -13.27 20.16
N GLN A 377 -13.14 -12.34 21.05
CA GLN A 377 -14.23 -11.37 20.83
C GLN A 377 -13.67 -9.98 20.51
N PHE A 378 -14.22 -9.31 19.50
CA PHE A 378 -13.86 -7.93 19.14
C PHE A 378 -14.88 -6.88 19.61
N GLY A 379 -16.17 -7.22 19.64
CA GLY A 379 -17.27 -6.29 19.88
C GLY A 379 -17.48 -5.30 18.72
N PRO A 380 -17.68 -5.76 17.47
CA PRO A 380 -17.70 -4.88 16.30
C PRO A 380 -18.79 -3.80 16.34
N LEU A 381 -19.93 -4.09 16.99
CA LEU A 381 -21.09 -3.20 17.03
C LEU A 381 -21.12 -2.28 18.26
N ASP A 382 -20.22 -2.48 19.21
CA ASP A 382 -20.14 -1.63 20.40
C ASP A 382 -19.65 -0.25 20.02
N LYS A 383 -20.16 0.77 20.71
CA LYS A 383 -19.66 2.13 20.58
C LYS A 383 -18.25 2.23 21.15
N ILE A 384 -17.36 2.90 20.43
CA ILE A 384 -15.97 3.04 20.83
C ILE A 384 -15.80 4.28 21.70
N THR A 385 -15.12 4.12 22.84
CA THR A 385 -14.80 5.25 23.72
C THR A 385 -13.62 6.05 23.17
N ARG A 386 -13.51 7.32 23.57
CA ARG A 386 -12.40 8.20 23.18
C ARG A 386 -11.03 7.64 23.58
N GLU A 387 -10.91 7.01 24.76
CA GLU A 387 -9.63 6.40 25.17
C GLU A 387 -9.26 5.17 24.35
N GLN A 388 -10.24 4.34 23.96
CA GLN A 388 -10.01 3.21 23.06
C GLN A 388 -9.55 3.69 21.68
N ALA A 389 -10.21 4.72 21.13
CA ALA A 389 -9.81 5.34 19.88
C ALA A 389 -8.36 5.86 19.95
N MET A 390 -7.96 6.55 21.02
CA MET A 390 -6.59 7.05 21.19
C MET A 390 -5.54 5.94 21.25
N VAL A 391 -5.84 4.79 21.85
CA VAL A 391 -4.93 3.64 21.80
C VAL A 391 -4.74 3.11 20.38
N ILE A 392 -5.83 2.98 19.61
CA ILE A 392 -5.73 2.52 18.23
C ILE A 392 -4.98 3.53 17.35
N ILE A 393 -5.21 4.83 17.54
CA ILE A 393 -4.46 5.88 16.82
C ILE A 393 -2.97 5.86 17.20
N ASN A 394 -2.62 5.64 18.47
CA ASN A 394 -1.23 5.51 18.88
C ASN A 394 -0.54 4.31 18.18
N ASN A 395 -1.25 3.20 17.98
CA ASN A 395 -0.72 2.09 17.19
C ASN A 395 -0.55 2.47 15.71
N ALA A 396 -1.48 3.23 15.14
CA ALA A 396 -1.36 3.74 13.78
C ALA A 396 -0.17 4.70 13.60
N MET A 397 0.10 5.56 14.60
CA MET A 397 1.25 6.46 14.58
C MET A 397 2.57 5.71 14.32
N LYS A 398 2.75 4.54 14.95
CA LYS A 398 3.93 3.67 14.74
C LYS A 398 4.07 3.21 13.29
N ILE A 399 2.96 2.78 12.66
CA ILE A 399 2.97 2.36 11.24
C ILE A 399 3.37 3.52 10.34
N THR A 400 2.92 4.73 10.67
CA THR A 400 3.24 5.93 9.89
C THR A 400 4.63 6.51 10.18
N GLY A 401 5.42 5.88 11.07
CA GLY A 401 6.72 6.41 11.50
C GLY A 401 6.63 7.67 12.37
N LEU A 402 5.43 8.05 12.81
CA LEU A 402 5.20 9.19 13.70
C LEU A 402 5.47 8.77 15.15
N GLU A 403 6.74 8.50 15.45
CA GLU A 403 7.16 8.16 16.81
C GLU A 403 7.31 9.42 17.66
N THR A 404 6.70 9.41 18.84
CA THR A 404 6.94 10.40 19.89
C THR A 404 7.56 9.67 21.07
N ASP A 405 8.83 9.92 21.33
CA ASP A 405 9.45 9.47 22.57
C ASP A 405 8.94 10.34 23.72
N VAL A 406 8.21 9.74 24.65
CA VAL A 406 7.67 10.42 25.82
C VAL A 406 8.12 9.70 27.07
N GLN A 407 8.97 10.38 27.83
CA GLN A 407 9.42 9.87 29.12
C GLN A 407 8.24 9.80 30.11
N ALA A 408 8.27 8.83 31.03
CA ALA A 408 7.16 8.55 31.94
C ALA A 408 6.76 9.76 32.80
N GLU A 409 7.72 10.61 33.16
CA GLU A 409 7.50 11.82 33.95
C GLU A 409 6.77 12.91 33.16
N GLN A 410 7.08 13.07 31.87
CA GLN A 410 6.41 14.03 30.98
C GLN A 410 4.96 13.62 30.69
N LEU A 411 4.72 12.32 30.65
CA LEU A 411 3.41 11.69 30.48
C LEU A 411 2.41 12.12 31.55
N GLU A 412 2.80 12.05 32.81
CA GLU A 412 1.92 12.41 33.93
C GLU A 412 1.69 13.94 33.99
N GLU A 413 2.71 14.75 33.71
CA GLU A 413 2.56 16.21 33.62
C GLU A 413 1.51 16.61 32.58
N LEU A 414 1.60 16.04 31.36
CA LEU A 414 0.65 16.29 30.28
C LEU A 414 -0.80 15.95 30.65
N LEU A 415 -1.01 14.84 31.37
CA LEU A 415 -2.35 14.40 31.77
C LEU A 415 -2.92 15.27 32.90
N THR A 416 -2.10 15.68 33.88
CA THR A 416 -2.57 16.51 35.01
C THR A 416 -3.08 17.90 34.60
N ALA A 417 -2.74 18.36 33.38
CA ALA A 417 -3.31 19.57 32.80
C ALA A 417 -4.83 19.46 32.51
N TYR A 418 -5.38 18.25 32.52
CA TYR A 418 -6.80 17.95 32.25
C TYR A 418 -7.54 17.54 33.52
N ALA A 419 -8.72 18.13 33.72
CA ALA A 419 -9.49 18.02 34.95
C ALA A 419 -10.04 16.59 35.22
N ASP A 420 -10.20 15.78 34.18
CA ASP A 420 -10.76 14.44 34.23
C ASP A 420 -9.75 13.34 33.92
N SER A 421 -8.44 13.65 33.96
CA SER A 421 -7.36 12.69 33.72
C SER A 421 -7.40 11.46 34.65
N GLY A 422 -8.00 11.58 35.84
CA GLY A 422 -8.24 10.46 36.75
C GLY A 422 -9.30 9.45 36.26
N LYS A 423 -10.12 9.79 35.26
CA LYS A 423 -11.09 8.88 34.63
C LYS A 423 -10.49 8.01 33.52
N ALA A 424 -9.24 8.28 33.12
CA ALA A 424 -8.57 7.52 32.09
C ALA A 424 -8.11 6.17 32.64
N SER A 425 -8.40 5.10 31.90
CA SER A 425 -7.94 3.77 32.25
C SER A 425 -6.41 3.69 32.24
N LYS A 426 -5.81 2.95 33.19
CA LYS A 426 -4.35 2.82 33.31
C LYS A 426 -3.68 2.42 31.98
N TRP A 427 -4.28 1.49 31.24
CA TRP A 427 -3.77 1.00 29.95
C TRP A 427 -3.82 2.06 28.83
N ALA A 428 -4.68 3.07 28.95
CA ALA A 428 -4.86 4.09 27.93
C ALA A 428 -4.03 5.36 28.19
N ARG A 429 -3.59 5.60 29.43
CA ARG A 429 -2.89 6.85 29.85
C ARG A 429 -1.74 7.21 28.91
N SER A 430 -0.90 6.23 28.57
CA SER A 430 0.26 6.45 27.70
C SER A 430 -0.16 6.97 26.32
N SER A 431 -1.06 6.23 25.67
CA SER A 431 -1.57 6.60 24.34
C SER A 431 -2.31 7.93 24.35
N ILE A 432 -3.07 8.24 25.40
CA ILE A 432 -3.76 9.53 25.52
C ILE A 432 -2.74 10.68 25.53
N ALA A 433 -1.71 10.62 26.38
CA ALA A 433 -0.73 11.71 26.44
C ALA A 433 0.06 11.85 25.14
N ILE A 434 0.46 10.73 24.52
CA ILE A 434 1.13 10.71 23.21
C ILE A 434 0.27 11.41 22.15
N ASN A 435 -1.02 11.07 22.06
CA ASN A 435 -1.94 11.68 21.11
C ASN A 435 -2.13 13.19 21.35
N LEU A 436 -2.17 13.62 22.61
CA LEU A 436 -2.28 15.02 23.00
C LEU A 436 -0.99 15.80 22.67
N GLN A 437 0.18 15.22 22.95
CA GLN A 437 1.48 15.81 22.68
C GLN A 437 1.74 15.95 21.17
N ALA A 438 1.41 14.91 20.40
CA ALA A 438 1.48 14.94 18.94
C ALA A 438 0.47 15.94 18.32
N GLY A 439 -0.52 16.38 19.09
CA GLY A 439 -1.59 17.26 18.65
C GLY A 439 -2.59 16.59 17.70
N ILE A 440 -2.60 15.26 17.66
CA ILE A 440 -3.56 14.47 16.86
C ILE A 440 -4.95 14.54 17.51
N VAL A 441 -4.99 14.41 18.83
CA VAL A 441 -6.20 14.63 19.62
C VAL A 441 -6.07 15.93 20.40
N THR A 442 -7.16 16.68 20.47
CA THR A 442 -7.29 17.84 21.35
C THR A 442 -8.32 17.55 22.42
N GLY A 443 -8.13 18.14 23.61
CA GLY A 443 -9.14 18.11 24.66
C GLY A 443 -10.44 18.80 24.26
N LYS A 444 -11.49 18.50 25.01
CA LYS A 444 -12.80 19.15 24.96
C LYS A 444 -12.81 20.44 25.82
N PRO A 445 -13.81 21.33 25.64
CA PRO A 445 -13.99 22.51 26.47
C PRO A 445 -13.93 22.20 27.97
N GLY A 446 -13.37 23.12 28.76
CA GLY A 446 -13.17 22.93 30.20
C GLY A 446 -11.94 22.10 30.57
N LYS A 447 -10.97 21.95 29.66
CA LYS A 447 -9.76 21.13 29.84
C LYS A 447 -10.10 19.66 30.16
N MET A 448 -10.96 19.06 29.35
CA MET A 448 -11.39 17.67 29.51
C MET A 448 -10.77 16.78 28.43
N ILE A 449 -10.35 15.57 28.79
CA ILE A 449 -10.00 14.50 27.83
C ILE A 449 -11.29 13.79 27.38
N ALA A 450 -12.20 13.60 28.34
CA ALA A 450 -13.41 12.81 28.26
C ALA A 450 -13.14 11.36 27.82
N PRO A 451 -12.32 10.59 28.56
CA PRO A 451 -11.79 9.30 28.09
C PRO A 451 -12.88 8.24 27.91
N GLN A 452 -13.94 8.29 28.72
CA GLN A 452 -15.05 7.32 28.72
C GLN A 452 -16.21 7.72 27.80
N ASP A 453 -16.20 8.93 27.21
CA ASP A 453 -17.23 9.33 26.26
C ASP A 453 -17.12 8.50 24.98
N GLU A 454 -18.26 8.18 24.37
CA GLU A 454 -18.31 7.63 23.00
C GLU A 454 -17.85 8.68 22.00
N ILE A 455 -17.03 8.29 21.03
CA ILE A 455 -16.50 9.21 20.02
C ILE A 455 -17.49 9.40 18.86
N THR A 456 -17.66 10.64 18.41
CA THR A 456 -18.54 10.95 17.28
C THR A 456 -17.86 10.80 15.93
N ARG A 457 -18.66 10.68 14.86
CA ARG A 457 -18.19 10.67 13.46
C ARG A 457 -17.32 11.90 13.13
N ALA A 458 -17.72 13.08 13.59
CA ALA A 458 -16.97 14.31 13.40
C ALA A 458 -15.62 14.31 14.13
N GLU A 459 -15.58 13.84 15.38
CA GLU A 459 -14.32 13.72 16.13
C GLU A 459 -13.35 12.76 15.43
N VAL A 460 -13.85 11.62 14.93
CA VAL A 460 -13.05 10.66 14.18
C VAL A 460 -12.49 11.27 12.90
N ALA A 461 -13.32 11.99 12.13
CA ALA A 461 -12.85 12.64 10.91
C ALA A 461 -11.69 13.61 11.18
N VAL A 462 -11.79 14.41 12.24
CA VAL A 462 -10.74 15.37 12.61
C VAL A 462 -9.47 14.67 13.07
N ILE A 463 -9.60 13.62 13.89
CA ILE A 463 -8.45 12.87 14.42
C ILE A 463 -7.71 12.14 13.31
N ILE A 464 -8.44 11.47 12.41
CA ILE A 464 -7.86 10.73 11.28
C ILE A 464 -7.14 11.68 10.34
N ARG A 465 -7.76 12.82 10.00
CA ARG A 465 -7.11 13.81 9.14
C ARG A 465 -5.84 14.39 9.78
N LYS A 466 -5.87 14.68 11.08
CA LYS A 466 -4.69 15.15 11.82
C LYS A 466 -3.58 14.10 11.86
N LEU A 467 -3.91 12.82 12.07
CA LEU A 467 -2.93 11.73 11.97
C LEU A 467 -2.24 11.77 10.61
N LEU A 468 -3.01 11.77 9.52
CA LEU A 468 -2.44 11.78 8.17
C LEU A 468 -1.58 13.04 7.91
N GLN A 469 -2.01 14.22 8.36
CA GLN A 469 -1.22 15.45 8.21
C GLN A 469 0.07 15.43 9.02
N LYS A 470 0.02 14.96 10.26
CA LYS A 470 1.19 14.90 11.15
C LYS A 470 2.20 13.87 10.69
N SER A 471 1.75 12.81 10.03
CA SER A 471 2.58 11.78 9.41
C SER A 471 3.06 12.12 7.99
N ASP A 472 2.82 13.35 7.51
CA ASP A 472 3.15 13.80 6.14
C ASP A 472 2.53 12.95 5.01
N LEU A 473 1.37 12.34 5.28
CA LEU A 473 0.67 11.43 4.39
C LEU A 473 -0.37 12.12 3.50
N ILE A 474 -0.76 13.37 3.78
CA ILE A 474 -1.74 14.14 2.98
C ILE A 474 -1.44 15.64 2.84
#